data_AF-A0A8S0FWH0-F1
#
_entry.id   AF-A0A8S0FWH0-F1
#
_cell.length_a   1.000
_cell.length_b   1.000
_cell.length_c   1.000
_cell.angle_alpha   90.00
_cell.angle_beta   90.00
_cell.angle_gamma   90.00
#
_symmetry.space_group_name_H-M   'P 1'
#
loop_
_entity.id
_entity.type
_entity.pdbx_description
1 polymer ?
#
loop_
_entity_poly.entity_id
_entity_poly.type
_entity_poly.pdbx_seq_one_letter_code
_entity_poly.pdbx_strand_id
1 'polypeptide(L)'
;MAMLRILKGFGMRLLAFDPYPSAAALELGVEYVDLPTLFSESDVISLHCPLTPENYHLLNEAAFDQMKNGVMIVNTSRGALIDSQAAIEALKNQKIGSLGMDVYENERDLFFEDKSNDVIQDDVFRRLSACHNVLFTGHQAFLTAEALTSISQTTLQNLISQQQSGKRRNLPERTGLILPLPCIPGELIQIIPKDLSSSILKIVLNQKQ
;
A
#
# COMPACT_ATOMS: atom_id res chain seq x y z
N MET A 1 -5.52 11.31 2.12
CA MET A 1 -5.71 12.75 1.87
C MET A 1 -4.93 13.23 0.67
N ALA A 2 -3.62 13.00 0.57
CA ALA A 2 -2.83 13.40 -0.59
C ALA A 2 -3.41 12.90 -1.93
N MET A 3 -3.67 11.59 -2.04
CA MET A 3 -4.25 10.98 -3.25
C MET A 3 -5.60 11.60 -3.65
N LEU A 4 -6.50 11.81 -2.69
CA LEU A 4 -7.82 12.45 -2.91
C LEU A 4 -7.70 13.83 -3.58
N ARG A 5 -6.72 14.64 -3.17
CA ARG A 5 -6.51 15.98 -3.75
C ARG A 5 -6.01 15.90 -5.19
N ILE A 6 -5.14 14.94 -5.49
CA ILE A 6 -4.62 14.70 -6.84
C ILE A 6 -5.78 14.28 -7.75
N LEU A 7 -6.52 13.24 -7.35
CA LEU A 7 -7.64 12.72 -8.15
C LEU A 7 -8.75 13.76 -8.34
N LYS A 8 -9.04 14.58 -7.33
CA LYS A 8 -9.93 15.75 -7.50
C LYS A 8 -9.46 16.66 -8.64
N GLY A 9 -8.16 16.92 -8.73
CA GLY A 9 -7.57 17.72 -9.81
C GLY A 9 -7.73 17.10 -11.21
N PHE A 10 -7.83 15.77 -11.29
CA PHE A 10 -8.17 15.06 -12.54
C PHE A 10 -9.67 15.14 -12.90
N GLY A 11 -10.49 15.81 -12.08
CA GLY A 11 -11.94 15.92 -12.29
C GLY A 11 -12.69 14.63 -11.96
N MET A 12 -12.14 13.84 -11.04
CA MET A 12 -12.69 12.56 -10.64
C MET A 12 -13.87 12.73 -9.68
N ARG A 13 -14.94 11.94 -9.84
CA ARG A 13 -15.86 11.67 -8.72
C ARG A 13 -15.05 10.87 -7.69
N LEU A 14 -15.30 11.07 -6.40
CA LEU A 14 -14.48 10.50 -5.35
C LEU A 14 -15.35 9.70 -4.39
N LEU A 15 -15.36 8.38 -4.55
CA LEU A 15 -15.92 7.46 -3.57
C LEU A 15 -14.86 7.01 -2.57
N ALA A 16 -15.22 6.89 -1.30
CA ALA A 16 -14.35 6.31 -0.29
C ALA A 16 -15.10 5.43 0.71
N PHE A 17 -14.40 4.41 1.21
CA PHE A 17 -14.81 3.66 2.39
C PHE A 17 -13.75 3.89 3.46
N ASP A 18 -14.15 4.41 4.62
CA ASP A 18 -13.35 4.45 5.86
C ASP A 18 -14.30 4.19 7.04
N PRO A 19 -14.00 3.26 7.97
CA PRO A 19 -14.80 3.12 9.18
C PRO A 19 -14.83 4.42 10.01
N TYR A 20 -13.89 5.33 9.78
CA TYR A 20 -13.78 6.62 10.46
C TYR A 20 -13.71 7.74 9.41
N PRO A 21 -14.87 8.22 8.92
CA PRO A 21 -14.93 9.27 7.92
C PRO A 21 -14.21 10.54 8.36
N SER A 22 -13.51 11.19 7.42
CA SER A 22 -12.73 12.39 7.69
C SER A 22 -13.43 13.63 7.16
N ALA A 23 -13.60 14.65 8.00
CA ALA A 23 -14.15 15.94 7.60
C ALA A 23 -13.38 16.58 6.43
N ALA A 24 -12.04 16.46 6.44
CA ALA A 24 -11.20 16.97 5.34
C ALA A 24 -11.45 16.26 4.00
N ALA A 25 -11.90 15.00 4.01
CA ALA A 25 -12.30 14.31 2.78
C ALA A 25 -13.67 14.82 2.31
N LEU A 26 -14.63 14.99 3.22
CA LEU A 26 -15.95 15.53 2.88
C LEU A 26 -15.85 16.93 2.25
N GLU A 27 -15.00 17.80 2.80
CA GLU A 27 -14.71 19.13 2.22
C GLU A 27 -14.09 19.07 0.82
N LEU A 28 -13.37 17.97 0.50
CA LEU A 28 -12.86 17.72 -0.83
C LEU A 28 -13.95 17.23 -1.79
N GLY A 29 -15.18 16.99 -1.34
CA GLY A 29 -16.28 16.46 -2.16
C GLY A 29 -16.25 14.94 -2.29
N VAL A 30 -15.66 14.27 -1.30
CA VAL A 30 -15.61 12.80 -1.23
C VAL A 30 -16.92 12.29 -0.68
N GLU A 31 -17.47 11.28 -1.32
CA GLU A 31 -18.66 10.56 -0.90
C GLU A 31 -18.23 9.29 -0.17
N TYR A 32 -18.64 9.15 1.10
CA TYR A 32 -18.40 7.92 1.85
C TYR A 32 -19.50 6.91 1.57
N VAL A 33 -19.13 5.73 1.09
CA VAL A 33 -20.04 4.64 0.69
C VAL A 33 -19.61 3.32 1.32
N ASP A 34 -20.48 2.31 1.28
CA ASP A 34 -20.11 0.95 1.68
C ASP A 34 -19.22 0.27 0.61
N LEU A 35 -18.58 -0.85 0.98
CA LEU A 35 -17.69 -1.58 0.08
C LEU A 35 -18.41 -2.12 -1.18
N PRO A 36 -19.61 -2.71 -1.10
CA PRO A 36 -20.33 -3.16 -2.30
C PRO A 36 -20.61 -2.04 -3.30
N THR A 37 -21.06 -0.87 -2.82
CA THR A 37 -21.27 0.32 -3.65
C THR A 37 -19.96 0.78 -4.26
N LEU A 38 -18.89 0.81 -3.45
CA LEU A 38 -17.57 1.18 -3.93
C LEU A 38 -17.08 0.23 -5.05
N PHE A 39 -17.19 -1.09 -4.87
CA PHE A 39 -16.73 -2.05 -5.86
C PHE A 39 -17.51 -1.93 -7.17
N SER A 40 -18.84 -1.82 -7.08
CA SER A 40 -19.72 -1.79 -8.26
C SER A 40 -19.66 -0.49 -9.06
N GLU A 41 -19.40 0.65 -8.41
CA GLU A 41 -19.40 1.95 -9.10
C GLU A 41 -18.03 2.37 -9.65
N SER A 42 -16.95 1.71 -9.25
CA SER A 42 -15.60 2.23 -9.47
C SER A 42 -14.86 1.70 -10.68
N ASP A 43 -14.19 2.60 -11.40
CA ASP A 43 -13.34 2.29 -12.57
C ASP A 43 -11.86 2.06 -12.23
N VAL A 44 -11.38 2.72 -11.19
CA VAL A 44 -10.06 2.49 -10.59
C VAL A 44 -10.33 1.88 -9.20
N ILE A 45 -9.36 1.37 -8.44
CA ILE A 45 -9.40 1.09 -6.99
C ILE A 45 -7.99 1.34 -6.46
N SER A 46 -7.80 2.24 -5.50
CA SER A 46 -6.49 2.47 -4.87
C SER A 46 -6.55 2.14 -3.39
N LEU A 47 -5.70 1.23 -2.90
CA LEU A 47 -5.68 0.81 -1.50
C LEU A 47 -4.75 1.70 -0.66
N HIS A 48 -5.33 2.41 0.31
CA HIS A 48 -4.60 3.17 1.33
C HIS A 48 -5.10 2.80 2.73
N CYS A 49 -4.74 1.62 3.22
CA CYS A 49 -5.15 1.13 4.53
C CYS A 49 -4.09 0.27 5.23
N PRO A 50 -4.07 0.25 6.56
CA PRO A 50 -3.25 -0.72 7.28
C PRO A 50 -3.83 -2.11 7.08
N LEU A 51 -2.97 -3.12 7.11
CA LEU A 51 -3.41 -4.51 7.18
C LEU A 51 -3.87 -4.83 8.61
N THR A 52 -5.06 -5.39 8.73
CA THR A 52 -5.65 -5.92 9.95
C THR A 52 -6.24 -7.30 9.67
N PRO A 53 -6.53 -8.12 10.69
CA PRO A 53 -7.19 -9.41 10.48
C PRO A 53 -8.52 -9.31 9.72
N GLU A 54 -9.26 -8.21 9.91
CA GLU A 54 -10.57 -7.99 9.31
C GLU A 54 -10.52 -7.61 7.83
N ASN A 55 -9.39 -7.09 7.35
CA ASN A 55 -9.20 -6.69 5.95
C ASN A 55 -8.13 -7.52 5.23
N TYR A 56 -7.74 -8.64 5.83
CA TYR A 56 -6.96 -9.66 5.15
C TYR A 56 -7.74 -10.17 3.93
N HIS A 57 -7.09 -10.14 2.77
CA HIS A 57 -7.72 -10.46 1.47
C HIS A 57 -9.01 -9.68 1.23
N LEU A 58 -9.01 -8.39 1.60
CA LEU A 58 -10.11 -7.46 1.33
C LEU A 58 -10.55 -7.50 -0.14
N LEU A 59 -9.58 -7.56 -1.05
CA LEU A 59 -9.83 -7.82 -2.47
C LEU A 59 -9.59 -9.31 -2.75
N ASN A 60 -10.66 -10.09 -2.63
CA ASN A 60 -10.74 -11.51 -2.95
C ASN A 60 -11.68 -11.75 -4.14
N GLU A 61 -11.92 -13.01 -4.50
CA GLU A 61 -12.81 -13.42 -5.60
C GLU A 61 -14.19 -12.73 -5.53
N ALA A 62 -14.85 -12.77 -4.37
CA ALA A 62 -16.17 -12.15 -4.18
C ALA A 62 -16.13 -10.62 -4.32
N ALA A 63 -15.03 -9.97 -3.94
CA ALA A 63 -14.85 -8.54 -4.17
C ALA A 63 -14.67 -8.24 -5.67
N PHE A 64 -13.83 -9.02 -6.37
CA PHE A 64 -13.61 -8.86 -7.81
C PHE A 64 -14.88 -9.07 -8.63
N ASP A 65 -15.74 -10.03 -8.24
CA ASP A 65 -17.00 -10.29 -8.94
C ASP A 65 -17.96 -9.10 -8.91
N GLN A 66 -17.95 -8.32 -7.82
CA GLN A 66 -18.74 -7.11 -7.66
C GLN A 66 -18.20 -5.93 -8.45
N MET A 67 -16.96 -5.98 -8.95
CA MET A 67 -16.34 -4.88 -9.66
C MET A 67 -16.78 -4.79 -11.12
N LYS A 68 -16.62 -3.60 -11.69
CA LYS A 68 -16.75 -3.37 -13.14
C LYS A 68 -15.69 -4.19 -13.88
N ASN A 69 -16.04 -4.66 -15.07
CA ASN A 69 -15.05 -5.29 -15.96
C ASN A 69 -14.07 -4.23 -16.44
N GLY A 70 -12.78 -4.58 -16.49
CA GLY A 70 -11.71 -3.67 -16.85
C GLY A 70 -11.28 -2.71 -15.73
N VAL A 71 -11.65 -2.98 -14.46
CA VAL A 71 -11.26 -2.12 -13.34
C VAL A 71 -9.74 -2.06 -13.18
N MET A 72 -9.20 -0.87 -12.91
CA MET A 72 -7.78 -0.67 -12.58
C MET A 72 -7.59 -0.75 -11.07
N ILE A 73 -6.64 -1.52 -10.58
CA ILE A 73 -6.37 -1.65 -9.14
C ILE A 73 -4.94 -1.21 -8.84
N VAL A 74 -4.72 -0.45 -7.77
CA VAL A 74 -3.42 0.01 -7.30
C VAL A 74 -3.28 -0.29 -5.81
N ASN A 75 -2.21 -0.99 -5.43
CA ASN A 75 -1.88 -1.27 -4.04
C ASN A 75 -0.47 -0.80 -3.71
N THR A 76 -0.40 0.24 -2.87
CA THR A 76 0.86 0.73 -2.27
C THR A 76 0.84 0.60 -0.74
N SER A 77 -0.05 -0.25 -0.21
CA SER A 77 -0.28 -0.38 1.24
C SER A 77 0.39 -1.62 1.80
N ARG A 78 -0.26 -2.79 1.70
CA ARG A 78 0.27 -4.09 2.15
C ARG A 78 -0.18 -5.17 1.18
N GLY A 79 0.70 -6.12 0.86
CA GLY A 79 0.44 -7.18 -0.11
C GLY A 79 -0.81 -8.01 0.22
N ALA A 80 -0.93 -8.44 1.48
CA ALA A 80 -2.03 -9.30 1.96
C ALA A 80 -3.43 -8.66 1.98
N LEU A 81 -3.59 -7.44 1.45
CA LEU A 81 -4.92 -6.86 1.19
C LEU A 81 -5.55 -7.44 -0.09
N ILE A 82 -4.73 -8.00 -0.98
CA ILE A 82 -5.14 -8.59 -2.24
C ILE A 82 -4.86 -10.10 -2.17
N ASP A 83 -5.88 -10.92 -2.36
CA ASP A 83 -5.67 -12.33 -2.66
C ASP A 83 -5.05 -12.44 -4.07
N SER A 84 -3.75 -12.75 -4.10
CA SER A 84 -2.98 -12.79 -5.34
C SER A 84 -3.43 -13.92 -6.27
N GLN A 85 -3.99 -15.02 -5.74
CA GLN A 85 -4.51 -16.10 -6.58
C GLN A 85 -5.83 -15.69 -7.24
N ALA A 86 -6.75 -15.10 -6.46
CA ALA A 86 -7.98 -14.56 -7.00
C ALA A 86 -7.73 -13.43 -8.01
N ALA A 87 -6.71 -12.59 -7.78
CA ALA A 87 -6.31 -11.55 -8.72
C ALA A 87 -5.82 -12.11 -10.07
N ILE A 88 -5.07 -13.23 -10.07
CA ILE A 88 -4.65 -13.91 -11.31
C ILE A 88 -5.88 -14.35 -12.13
N GLU A 89 -6.86 -14.98 -11.49
CA GLU A 89 -8.07 -15.43 -12.19
C GLU A 89 -8.92 -14.24 -12.67
N ALA A 90 -9.04 -13.19 -11.86
CA ALA A 90 -9.72 -11.96 -12.26
C ALA A 90 -9.03 -11.23 -13.43
N LEU A 91 -7.69 -11.25 -13.50
CA LEU A 91 -6.92 -10.75 -14.65
C LEU A 91 -7.18 -11.60 -15.90
N LYS A 92 -7.14 -12.93 -15.79
CA LYS A 92 -7.44 -13.84 -16.91
C LYS A 92 -8.84 -13.62 -17.47
N ASN A 93 -9.82 -13.42 -16.60
CA ASN A 93 -11.22 -13.19 -16.96
C ASN A 93 -11.50 -11.74 -17.40
N GLN A 94 -10.46 -10.89 -17.55
CA GLN A 94 -10.57 -9.48 -17.90
C GLN A 94 -11.47 -8.66 -16.94
N LYS A 95 -11.70 -9.18 -15.74
CA LYS A 95 -12.36 -8.43 -14.67
C LYS A 95 -11.45 -7.29 -14.24
N ILE A 96 -10.19 -7.61 -13.92
CA ILE A 96 -9.15 -6.60 -13.69
C ILE A 96 -8.55 -6.21 -15.03
N GLY A 97 -8.69 -4.93 -15.38
CA GLY A 97 -8.11 -4.36 -16.60
C GLY A 97 -6.64 -4.01 -16.42
N SER A 98 -6.24 -3.55 -15.23
CA SER A 98 -4.84 -3.23 -14.91
C SER A 98 -4.58 -3.36 -13.41
N LEU A 99 -3.38 -3.79 -13.02
CA LEU A 99 -2.99 -3.96 -11.62
C LEU A 99 -1.60 -3.35 -11.37
N GLY A 100 -1.53 -2.36 -10.48
CA GLY A 100 -0.28 -1.78 -9.98
C GLY A 100 -0.01 -2.21 -8.55
N MET A 101 1.17 -2.77 -8.27
CA MET A 101 1.54 -3.26 -6.95
C MET A 101 2.94 -2.77 -6.55
N ASP A 102 3.02 -1.95 -5.52
CA ASP A 102 4.31 -1.58 -4.89
C ASP A 102 4.70 -2.53 -3.74
N VAL A 103 3.77 -3.40 -3.35
CA VAL A 103 3.81 -4.30 -2.20
C VAL A 103 3.33 -5.68 -2.64
N TYR A 104 3.84 -6.75 -2.03
CA TYR A 104 3.44 -8.13 -2.37
C TYR A 104 3.40 -9.02 -1.13
N GLU A 105 2.53 -10.02 -1.11
CA GLU A 105 2.26 -10.81 0.11
C GLU A 105 3.52 -11.51 0.63
N ASN A 106 4.35 -12.05 -0.27
CA ASN A 106 5.64 -12.68 0.05
C ASN A 106 6.84 -11.78 -0.32
N GLU A 107 6.72 -10.46 -0.15
CA GLU A 107 7.75 -9.49 -0.57
C GLU A 107 9.14 -9.68 0.06
N ARG A 108 9.21 -10.25 1.28
CA ARG A 108 10.47 -10.38 2.03
C ARG A 108 11.52 -11.20 1.30
N ASP A 109 11.09 -12.23 0.58
CA ASP A 109 11.99 -13.14 -0.13
C ASP A 109 12.30 -12.66 -1.56
N LEU A 110 11.71 -11.55 -2.00
CA LEU A 110 11.70 -11.10 -3.41
C LEU A 110 12.24 -9.68 -3.64
N PHE A 111 11.95 -8.71 -2.77
CA PHE A 111 12.09 -7.29 -3.12
C PHE A 111 13.40 -6.61 -2.66
N PHE A 112 14.19 -7.24 -1.80
CA PHE A 112 15.37 -6.60 -1.18
C PHE A 112 16.71 -7.15 -1.66
N GLU A 113 16.69 -8.06 -2.63
CA GLU A 113 17.87 -8.68 -3.21
C GLU A 113 17.77 -8.69 -4.75
N ASP A 114 18.90 -8.56 -5.43
CA ASP A 114 18.95 -8.77 -6.88
C ASP A 114 18.80 -10.26 -7.20
N LYS A 115 17.59 -10.64 -7.66
CA LYS A 115 17.25 -12.01 -8.08
C LYS A 115 17.28 -12.18 -9.60
N SER A 116 17.89 -11.26 -10.35
CA SER A 116 17.88 -11.31 -11.83
C SER A 116 18.52 -12.57 -12.42
N ASN A 117 19.51 -13.14 -11.72
CA ASN A 117 20.17 -14.40 -12.10
C ASN A 117 19.64 -15.63 -11.36
N ASP A 118 18.65 -15.44 -10.47
CA ASP A 118 18.10 -16.49 -9.63
C ASP A 118 16.74 -16.98 -10.16
N VAL A 119 16.48 -18.28 -9.97
CA VAL A 119 15.19 -18.88 -10.29
C VAL A 119 14.18 -18.49 -9.20
N ILE A 120 13.34 -17.49 -9.48
CA ILE A 120 12.26 -17.02 -8.57
C ILE A 120 11.29 -18.17 -8.23
N GLN A 121 11.34 -18.76 -7.05
CA GLN A 121 10.48 -19.93 -6.75
C GLN A 121 8.99 -19.59 -6.57
N ASP A 122 8.63 -18.31 -6.46
CA ASP A 122 7.25 -17.86 -6.35
C ASP A 122 6.54 -17.85 -7.72
N ASP A 123 5.76 -18.90 -7.97
CA ASP A 123 4.98 -19.07 -9.19
C ASP A 123 3.85 -18.03 -9.34
N VAL A 124 3.30 -17.53 -8.23
CA VAL A 124 2.25 -16.50 -8.24
C VAL A 124 2.83 -15.17 -8.72
N PHE A 125 3.99 -14.78 -8.17
CA PHE A 125 4.70 -13.57 -8.58
C PHE A 125 5.11 -13.63 -10.06
N ARG A 126 5.66 -14.76 -10.52
CA ARG A 126 6.01 -14.95 -11.94
C ARG A 126 4.81 -14.80 -12.86
N ARG A 127 3.69 -15.44 -12.51
CA ARG A 127 2.46 -15.38 -13.30
C ARG A 127 1.94 -13.95 -13.41
N LEU A 128 1.87 -13.24 -12.29
CA LEU A 128 1.45 -11.84 -12.27
C LEU A 128 2.43 -10.96 -13.07
N SER A 129 3.73 -11.14 -12.91
CA SER A 129 4.76 -10.34 -13.61
C SER A 129 4.78 -10.58 -15.13
N ALA A 130 4.31 -11.74 -15.59
CA ALA A 130 4.18 -12.04 -17.00
C ALA A 130 2.94 -11.41 -17.65
N CYS A 131 1.97 -10.94 -16.87
CA CYS A 131 0.79 -10.26 -17.38
C CYS A 131 1.16 -8.84 -17.85
N HIS A 132 0.88 -8.53 -19.12
CA HIS A 132 1.23 -7.23 -19.73
C HIS A 132 0.54 -6.02 -19.05
N ASN A 133 -0.56 -6.26 -18.35
CA ASN A 133 -1.36 -5.25 -17.65
C ASN A 133 -1.12 -5.24 -16.13
N VAL A 134 -0.01 -5.85 -15.69
CA VAL A 134 0.44 -5.82 -14.29
C VAL A 134 1.77 -5.08 -14.20
N LEU A 135 1.89 -4.15 -13.25
CA LEU A 135 3.12 -3.42 -12.97
C LEU A 135 3.51 -3.62 -11.50
N PHE A 136 4.74 -4.08 -11.29
CA PHE A 136 5.35 -4.18 -9.95
C PHE A 136 6.41 -3.11 -9.74
N THR A 137 6.42 -2.53 -8.54
CA THR A 137 7.56 -1.81 -7.98
C THR A 137 7.87 -2.39 -6.60
N GLY A 138 9.13 -2.36 -6.19
CA GLY A 138 9.56 -2.95 -4.92
C GLY A 138 9.69 -1.91 -3.82
N HIS A 139 8.62 -1.63 -3.08
CA HIS A 139 8.61 -0.67 -1.97
C HIS A 139 9.21 0.70 -2.31
N GLN A 140 8.89 1.24 -3.49
CA GLN A 140 9.45 2.49 -3.99
C GLN A 140 8.52 3.69 -3.80
N ALA A 141 7.31 3.51 -3.26
CA ALA A 141 6.37 4.62 -3.07
C ALA A 141 6.91 5.76 -2.18
N PHE A 142 7.91 5.49 -1.32
CA PHE A 142 8.55 6.50 -0.49
C PHE A 142 9.85 7.08 -1.07
N LEU A 143 10.30 6.62 -2.24
CA LEU A 143 11.65 6.88 -2.77
C LEU A 143 11.75 8.27 -3.43
N THR A 144 11.52 9.33 -2.65
CA THR A 144 11.71 10.73 -3.06
C THR A 144 12.81 11.40 -2.24
N ALA A 145 13.44 12.45 -2.78
CA ALA A 145 14.50 13.17 -2.09
C ALA A 145 14.00 13.77 -0.76
N GLU A 146 12.77 14.29 -0.74
CA GLU A 146 12.12 14.87 0.44
C GLU A 146 11.85 13.82 1.51
N ALA A 147 11.36 12.64 1.12
CA ALA A 147 11.09 11.55 2.05
C ALA A 147 12.39 10.96 2.61
N LEU A 148 13.40 10.71 1.78
CA LEU A 148 14.72 10.25 2.23
C LEU A 148 15.40 11.27 3.15
N THR A 149 15.25 12.56 2.87
CA THR A 149 15.72 13.63 3.74
C THR A 149 15.00 13.61 5.09
N SER A 150 13.67 13.45 5.07
CA SER A 150 12.85 13.38 6.30
C SER A 150 13.18 12.15 7.15
N ILE A 151 13.43 11.00 6.52
CA ILE A 151 13.91 9.77 7.17
C ILE A 151 15.27 10.03 7.82
N SER A 152 16.20 10.63 7.08
CA SER A 152 17.55 10.94 7.58
C SER A 152 17.51 11.88 8.79
N GLN A 153 16.69 12.93 8.72
CA GLN A 153 16.48 13.88 9.82
C GLN A 153 15.85 13.21 11.04
N THR A 154 14.84 12.38 10.85
CA THR A 154 14.15 11.65 11.93
C THR A 154 15.10 10.67 12.63
N THR A 155 15.90 9.94 11.85
CA THR A 155 16.92 9.02 12.37
C THR A 155 17.95 9.76 13.23
N LEU A 156 18.49 10.86 12.72
CA LEU A 156 19.44 11.69 13.47
C LEU A 156 18.80 12.24 14.76
N GLN A 157 17.57 12.74 14.69
CA GLN A 157 16.85 13.26 15.85
C GLN A 157 16.60 12.17 16.91
N ASN A 158 16.30 10.94 16.50
CA ASN A 158 16.15 9.81 17.43
C ASN A 158 17.46 9.52 18.17
N LEU A 159 18.59 9.50 17.46
CA LEU A 159 19.92 9.27 18.05
C LEU A 159 20.30 10.38 19.05
N ILE A 160 20.11 11.65 18.66
CA ILE A 160 20.37 12.80 19.55
C ILE A 160 19.48 12.73 20.79
N SER A 161 18.19 12.43 20.63
CA SER A 161 17.25 12.33 21.75
C SER A 161 17.66 11.21 22.72
N GLN A 162 18.10 10.07 22.20
CA GLN A 162 18.60 8.96 23.00
C GLN A 162 19.88 9.32 23.75
N GLN A 163 20.82 10.01 23.10
CA GLN A 163 22.10 10.42 23.71
C GLN A 163 21.89 11.44 24.83
N GLN A 164 21.02 12.45 24.61
CA GLN A 164 20.85 13.56 25.55
C GLN A 164 19.93 13.22 26.74
N SER A 165 18.86 12.48 26.50
CA SER A 165 17.79 12.30 27.49
C SER A 165 17.57 10.85 27.92
N GLY A 166 18.29 9.89 27.32
CA GLY A 166 18.03 8.46 27.47
C GLY A 166 16.68 8.00 26.88
N LYS A 167 15.83 8.93 26.40
CA LYS A 167 14.52 8.60 25.83
C LYS A 167 14.66 8.05 24.42
N ARG A 168 14.09 6.86 24.26
CA ARG A 168 13.95 6.14 23.00
C ARG A 168 12.67 6.58 22.29
N ARG A 169 12.76 7.55 21.38
CA ARG A 169 11.65 7.91 20.47
C ARG A 169 11.62 6.95 19.29
N ASN A 170 10.42 6.57 18.85
CA ASN A 170 10.17 5.78 17.62
C ASN A 170 10.80 4.37 17.57
N LEU A 171 11.13 3.76 18.72
CA LEU A 171 11.52 2.35 18.79
C LEU A 171 10.28 1.45 19.00
N PRO A 172 10.19 0.30 18.29
CA PRO A 172 9.13 -0.69 18.55
C PRO A 172 9.28 -1.26 19.96
N GLU A 173 8.16 -1.57 20.61
CA GLU A 173 8.12 -1.91 22.06
C GLU A 173 8.70 -3.28 22.43
N ARG A 174 9.29 -4.03 21.48
CA ARG A 174 10.00 -5.27 21.75
C ARG A 174 11.14 -5.51 20.75
N THR A 175 12.36 -5.23 21.17
CA THR A 175 13.56 -6.06 20.90
C THR A 175 14.65 -5.69 21.90
N GLY A 176 15.18 -6.69 22.60
CA GLY A 176 16.37 -6.54 23.42
C GLY A 176 17.57 -6.11 22.57
N LEU A 177 18.59 -5.57 23.25
CA LEU A 177 19.90 -5.18 22.70
C LEU A 177 20.26 -5.83 21.35
N ILE A 178 20.11 -5.08 20.27
CA ILE A 178 20.85 -5.34 19.02
C ILE A 178 22.11 -4.48 19.12
N LEU A 179 23.23 -5.14 19.39
CA LEU A 179 24.57 -4.58 19.18
C LEU A 179 24.72 -4.18 17.71
N PRO A 180 25.52 -3.15 17.38
CA PRO A 180 25.68 -2.70 16.00
C PRO A 180 26.41 -3.79 15.22
N LEU A 181 25.67 -4.58 14.45
CA LEU A 181 26.24 -5.32 13.34
C LEU A 181 26.60 -4.31 12.23
N PRO A 182 27.69 -4.55 11.49
CA PRO A 182 28.18 -3.63 10.48
C PRO A 182 27.09 -3.39 9.44
N CYS A 183 26.89 -2.13 9.05
CA CYS A 183 25.98 -1.69 8.01
C CYS A 183 25.95 -2.66 6.82
N ILE A 184 24.90 -3.49 6.78
CA ILE A 184 24.46 -4.16 5.57
C ILE A 184 23.55 -3.14 4.87
N PRO A 185 23.83 -2.75 3.60
CA PRO A 185 22.96 -1.84 2.87
C PRO A 185 21.66 -2.57 2.54
N GLY A 186 20.63 -2.41 3.39
CA GLY A 186 19.33 -3.05 3.17
C GLY A 186 18.33 -2.94 4.32
N GLU A 187 18.78 -2.75 5.57
CA GLU A 187 17.85 -2.58 6.70
C GLU A 187 17.34 -1.14 6.81
N LEU A 188 16.36 -0.77 5.99
CA LEU A 188 15.47 0.31 6.37
C LEU A 188 14.54 -0.21 7.46
N ILE A 189 14.91 0.04 8.72
CA ILE A 189 13.95 0.06 9.81
C ILE A 189 12.86 1.04 9.36
N GLN A 190 11.70 0.51 8.95
CA GLN A 190 10.53 1.30 8.65
C GLN A 190 10.12 1.97 9.97
N ILE A 191 10.65 3.16 10.23
CA ILE A 191 10.15 4.02 11.30
C ILE A 191 8.76 4.46 10.84
N ILE A 192 7.78 3.60 11.09
CA ILE A 192 6.37 3.97 11.04
C ILE A 192 6.21 4.98 12.18
N PRO A 193 5.89 6.26 11.89
CA PRO A 193 5.62 7.22 12.96
C PRO A 193 4.54 6.63 13.88
N LYS A 194 4.81 6.66 15.20
CA LYS A 194 4.01 6.04 16.27
C LYS A 194 2.55 6.58 16.37
N ASP A 195 2.17 7.54 15.53
CA ASP A 195 0.87 8.21 15.51
C ASP A 195 -0.13 7.69 14.44
N LEU A 196 0.13 6.55 13.79
CA LEU A 196 -0.87 5.87 12.93
C LEU A 196 -1.63 4.75 13.67
N SER A 197 -1.81 4.90 14.98
CA SER A 197 -2.75 4.07 15.72
C SER A 197 -4.17 4.55 15.42
N SER A 198 -5.00 3.62 14.95
CA SER A 198 -6.40 3.76 14.56
C SER A 198 -6.65 4.45 13.22
N SER A 199 -7.31 3.69 12.34
CA SER A 199 -8.34 4.21 11.42
C SER A 199 -7.88 4.90 10.14
N ILE A 200 -7.52 4.15 9.09
CA ILE A 200 -7.62 4.69 7.72
C ILE A 200 -7.94 3.55 6.74
N LEU A 201 -9.18 3.37 6.30
CA LEU A 201 -9.44 2.76 4.99
C LEU A 201 -9.68 3.92 4.02
N LYS A 202 -8.86 4.06 2.98
CA LYS A 202 -9.06 5.08 1.95
C LYS A 202 -8.94 4.41 0.60
N ILE A 203 -10.07 3.97 0.09
CA ILE A 203 -10.25 3.64 -1.32
C ILE A 203 -10.79 4.91 -1.99
N VAL A 204 -10.32 5.32 -3.18
CA VAL A 204 -10.58 6.70 -3.71
C VAL A 204 -10.86 6.73 -5.21
N LEU A 205 -12.11 6.97 -5.70
CA LEU A 205 -12.46 6.58 -7.09
C LEU A 205 -13.52 7.36 -7.89
N ASN A 206 -13.20 7.56 -9.20
CA ASN A 206 -14.03 7.64 -10.46
C ASN A 206 -13.58 8.73 -11.50
N GLN A 207 -13.45 8.47 -12.83
CA GLN A 207 -13.11 9.49 -13.89
C GLN A 207 -14.32 10.06 -14.69
N LYS A 208 -14.06 11.17 -15.40
CA LYS A 208 -14.93 12.00 -16.25
C LYS A 208 -15.97 11.27 -17.13
N GLN A 209 -17.18 11.84 -17.18
CA GLN A 209 -18.08 11.76 -18.35
C GLN A 209 -17.45 12.43 -19.57
#